data_AF-A0A7K6MAL9-F1
#
_entry.id   AF-A0A7K6MAL9-F1
#
_cell.length_a   1.000
_cell.length_b   1.000
_cell.length_c   1.000
_cell.angle_alpha   90.00
_cell.angle_beta   90.00
_cell.angle_gamma   90.00
#
_symmetry.space_group_name_H-M   'P 1'
#
loop_
_entity.id
_entity.type
_entity.pdbx_description
1 polymer ?
#
loop_
_entity_poly.entity_id
_entity_poly.type
_entity_poly.pdbx_seq_one_letter_code
_entity_poly.pdbx_strand_id
1 'polypeptide(L)'
;FKVIKQDASKGIAHIYLFAPENFPDMDRSINRQIKNADLWKHQKDVFLSVTPSGISSTKAMGDAVSAVQLSSGKLEKSFPDAGREPSSAVSTVDMPPPLPLPKPGDLMDIYVSVACHPGHFIVQPWNELNNLYALMEEMILYYSRAEEKPVTIEKNKLYAAKIGDEWYRVIIKGILRNGFLSVYELDYGKHEFVSIRKVQPLLDTFRRLPFQAITAQLAGVKNQQWSEEASIVFRNLVEKKPFVAQIEAVNDSTNSWDRKIVTFLVDTSLPHIDTWIHDFVSQSLVEFSKGD
;
A
#
# COMPACT_ATOMS: atom_id res chain seq x y z
N PHE A 1 8.97 -10.93 6.18
CA PHE A 1 8.10 -10.03 5.39
C PHE A 1 8.05 -10.51 3.95
N LYS A 2 6.97 -10.21 3.22
CA LYS A 2 6.75 -10.65 1.82
C LYS A 2 6.25 -9.45 1.02
N VAL A 3 7.07 -8.92 0.12
CA VAL A 3 6.63 -7.89 -0.83
C VAL A 3 6.10 -8.60 -2.07
N ILE A 4 4.93 -8.19 -2.56
CA ILE A 4 4.38 -8.67 -3.82
C ILE A 4 4.25 -7.50 -4.79
N LYS A 5 4.92 -7.59 -5.94
CA LYS A 5 4.75 -6.65 -7.06
C LYS A 5 3.97 -7.37 -8.16
N GLN A 6 2.77 -6.89 -8.45
CA GLN A 6 1.93 -7.43 -9.52
C GLN A 6 2.09 -6.62 -10.81
N ASP A 7 2.59 -7.25 -11.87
CA ASP A 7 2.53 -6.69 -13.23
C ASP A 7 1.17 -7.04 -13.85
N ALA A 8 0.25 -6.09 -13.79
CA ALA A 8 -1.09 -6.24 -14.35
C ALA A 8 -1.11 -6.41 -15.88
N SER A 9 -0.05 -5.99 -16.59
CA SER A 9 0.04 -6.13 -18.06
C SER A 9 0.47 -7.53 -18.50
N LYS A 10 1.12 -8.30 -17.61
CA LYS A 10 1.64 -9.65 -17.91
C LYS A 10 1.02 -10.76 -17.07
N GLY A 11 0.20 -10.42 -16.07
CA GLY A 11 -0.37 -11.39 -15.13
C GLY A 11 0.66 -11.99 -14.16
N ILE A 12 1.87 -11.42 -14.09
CA ILE A 12 2.98 -11.93 -13.27
C ILE A 12 2.94 -11.29 -11.89
N ALA A 13 3.08 -12.11 -10.84
CA ALA A 13 3.25 -11.64 -9.47
C ALA A 13 4.65 -11.99 -8.97
N HIS A 14 5.51 -10.98 -8.86
CA HIS A 14 6.83 -11.13 -8.26
C HIS A 14 6.69 -11.20 -6.74
N ILE A 15 7.17 -12.29 -6.15
CA ILE A 15 7.14 -12.54 -4.70
C ILE A 15 8.57 -12.46 -4.18
N TYR A 16 8.85 -11.45 -3.36
CA TYR A 16 10.16 -11.28 -2.72
C TYR A 16 10.12 -11.89 -1.31
N LEU A 17 10.98 -12.88 -1.08
CA LEU A 17 11.09 -13.64 0.17
C LEU A 17 12.34 -13.21 0.93
N PHE A 18 12.16 -12.53 2.07
CA PHE A 18 13.27 -12.01 2.88
C PHE A 18 13.54 -12.94 4.07
N ALA A 19 14.80 -13.34 4.26
CA ALA A 19 15.26 -13.99 5.49
C ALA A 19 16.00 -12.95 6.35
N PRO A 20 15.64 -12.74 7.63
CA PRO A 20 16.43 -11.92 8.54
C PRO A 20 17.79 -12.58 8.80
N GLU A 21 18.86 -11.79 8.85
CA GLU A 21 20.23 -12.31 9.06
C GLU A 21 20.39 -13.03 10.42
N ASN A 22 19.61 -12.64 11.43
CA ASN A 22 19.65 -13.16 12.80
C ASN A 22 18.59 -14.25 13.09
N PHE A 23 18.32 -15.17 12.15
CA PHE A 23 17.41 -16.28 12.41
C PHE A 23 18.19 -17.50 12.98
N PRO A 24 17.92 -17.95 14.23
CA PRO A 24 18.80 -18.91 14.93
C PRO A 24 18.77 -20.35 14.39
N ASP A 25 17.87 -20.65 13.46
CA ASP A 25 17.84 -21.90 12.69
C ASP A 25 17.44 -21.58 11.24
N MET A 26 18.45 -21.35 10.39
CA MET A 26 18.22 -20.99 8.99
C MET A 26 17.50 -22.11 8.21
N ASP A 27 17.67 -23.39 8.59
CA ASP A 27 17.05 -24.54 7.90
C ASP A 27 15.57 -24.71 8.23
N ARG A 28 15.08 -24.13 9.34
CA ARG A 28 13.64 -23.96 9.63
C ARG A 28 12.99 -22.76 8.96
N SER A 29 13.75 -21.88 8.30
CA SER A 29 13.17 -20.74 7.58
C SER A 29 12.36 -21.21 6.39
N ILE A 30 11.04 -20.99 6.42
CA ILE A 30 10.12 -21.26 5.30
C ILE A 30 10.65 -20.62 4.00
N ASN A 31 11.24 -19.43 4.07
CA ASN A 31 11.79 -18.74 2.89
C ASN A 31 13.03 -19.47 2.33
N ARG A 32 13.87 -20.08 3.17
CA ARG A 32 15.02 -20.89 2.74
C ARG A 32 14.59 -22.27 2.23
N GLN A 33 13.60 -22.89 2.87
CA GLN A 33 13.00 -24.16 2.41
C GLN A 33 12.35 -23.99 1.03
N ILE A 34 11.62 -22.89 0.80
CA ILE A 34 11.09 -22.55 -0.53
C ILE A 34 12.24 -22.35 -1.52
N LYS A 35 13.25 -21.51 -1.21
CA LYS A 35 14.40 -21.26 -2.10
C LYS A 35 15.16 -22.55 -2.50
N ASN A 36 15.28 -23.51 -1.57
CA ASN A 36 16.06 -24.73 -1.75
C ASN A 36 15.26 -25.91 -2.32
N ALA A 37 13.94 -25.80 -2.47
CA ALA A 37 13.07 -26.86 -2.99
C ALA A 37 13.47 -27.24 -4.43
N ASP A 38 13.43 -28.55 -4.75
CA ASP A 38 13.88 -29.08 -6.05
C ASP A 38 13.09 -28.55 -7.26
N LEU A 39 11.91 -27.96 -7.01
CA LEU A 39 11.11 -27.21 -7.97
C LEU A 39 11.89 -26.08 -8.68
N TRP A 40 12.83 -25.42 -8.00
CA TRP A 40 13.61 -24.31 -8.56
C TRP A 40 14.92 -24.74 -9.22
N LYS A 41 15.36 -25.99 -9.02
CA LYS A 41 16.63 -26.51 -9.56
C LYS A 41 16.54 -26.86 -11.05
N HIS A 42 15.33 -26.97 -11.59
CA HIS A 42 15.09 -27.49 -12.95
C HIS A 42 14.51 -26.46 -13.93
N GLN A 43 14.12 -25.27 -13.47
CA GLN A 43 13.63 -24.20 -14.36
C GLN A 43 13.85 -22.83 -13.74
N LYS A 44 14.47 -21.89 -14.48
CA LYS A 44 14.74 -20.52 -13.99
C LYS A 44 13.46 -19.70 -13.80
N ASP A 45 12.38 -20.05 -14.50
CA ASP A 45 11.06 -19.44 -14.40
C ASP A 45 9.99 -20.53 -14.18
N VAL A 46 9.43 -20.60 -12.97
CA VAL A 46 8.33 -21.52 -12.64
C VAL A 46 6.99 -20.81 -12.84
N PHE A 47 6.37 -21.03 -14.00
CA PHE A 47 5.00 -20.58 -14.26
C PHE A 47 3.99 -21.51 -13.60
N LEU A 48 3.45 -21.11 -12.45
CA LEU A 48 2.32 -21.80 -11.81
C LEU A 48 1.00 -21.49 -12.55
N SER A 49 0.83 -22.06 -13.74
CA SER A 49 -0.44 -22.02 -14.47
C SER A 49 -1.44 -23.01 -13.85
N VAL A 50 -2.41 -22.48 -13.10
CA VAL A 50 -3.60 -23.26 -12.72
C VAL A 50 -4.55 -23.27 -13.92
N THR A 51 -4.42 -24.28 -14.78
CA THR A 51 -5.42 -24.55 -15.81
C THR A 51 -6.70 -25.11 -15.16
N PRO A 52 -7.87 -24.49 -15.37
CA PRO A 52 -9.14 -25.10 -14.98
C PRO A 52 -9.49 -26.17 -16.01
N SER A 53 -8.88 -27.35 -15.87
CA SER A 53 -9.21 -28.53 -16.67
C SER A 53 -10.63 -28.99 -16.33
N GLY A 54 -11.58 -28.67 -17.22
CA GLY A 54 -13.00 -28.95 -17.01
C GLY A 54 -13.37 -30.42 -17.23
N ILE A 55 -14.55 -30.79 -16.73
CA ILE A 55 -15.31 -31.93 -17.22
C ILE A 55 -16.58 -31.39 -17.89
N SER A 56 -16.86 -31.93 -19.08
CA SER A 56 -17.98 -31.57 -19.95
C SER A 56 -19.30 -32.19 -19.47
N SER A 57 -20.40 -31.41 -19.61
CA SER A 57 -21.79 -31.83 -19.89
C SER A 57 -22.37 -33.05 -19.16
N THR A 58 -23.48 -32.93 -18.44
CA THR A 58 -24.82 -32.90 -19.07
C THR A 58 -25.84 -31.96 -18.37
N LYS A 59 -26.94 -31.68 -19.09
CA LYS A 59 -28.01 -30.71 -18.78
C LYS A 59 -28.88 -31.06 -17.55
N ALA A 60 -29.28 -30.05 -16.77
CA ALA A 60 -30.70 -29.77 -16.48
C ALA A 60 -30.93 -28.36 -15.85
N MET A 61 -32.09 -27.81 -16.19
CA MET A 61 -32.81 -26.58 -15.76
C MET A 61 -32.59 -26.02 -14.32
N GLY A 62 -32.69 -24.69 -14.15
CA GLY A 62 -33.29 -24.09 -12.94
C GLY A 62 -32.51 -23.00 -12.18
N ASP A 63 -33.08 -21.78 -12.14
CA ASP A 63 -33.14 -20.78 -11.06
C ASP A 63 -31.90 -20.14 -10.37
N ALA A 64 -31.84 -18.82 -10.56
CA ALA A 64 -31.69 -17.74 -9.56
C ALA A 64 -30.83 -17.87 -8.26
N VAL A 65 -29.80 -16.99 -8.21
CA VAL A 65 -29.32 -16.15 -7.07
C VAL A 65 -28.92 -16.80 -5.73
N SER A 66 -27.75 -16.41 -5.20
CA SER A 66 -27.54 -16.28 -3.75
C SER A 66 -26.39 -15.33 -3.39
N ALA A 67 -26.71 -14.25 -2.66
CA ALA A 67 -25.77 -13.54 -1.78
C ALA A 67 -25.82 -14.19 -0.39
N VAL A 68 -24.72 -14.15 0.37
CA VAL A 68 -24.63 -14.83 1.67
C VAL A 68 -24.93 -13.86 2.81
N GLN A 69 -26.06 -14.07 3.49
CA GLN A 69 -26.38 -13.48 4.80
C GLN A 69 -26.70 -14.59 5.81
N LEU A 70 -26.46 -14.33 7.08
CA LEU A 70 -26.88 -15.17 8.22
C LEU A 70 -27.85 -14.37 9.08
N SER A 71 -29.00 -14.98 9.41
CA SER A 71 -30.08 -14.35 10.17
C SER A 71 -30.48 -15.19 11.38
N SER A 72 -30.81 -14.52 12.49
CA SER A 72 -31.57 -15.10 13.61
C SER A 72 -32.78 -14.20 13.91
N GLY A 73 -33.95 -14.79 14.18
CA GLY A 73 -35.19 -14.04 14.46
C GLY A 73 -35.22 -13.37 15.85
N LYS A 74 -36.27 -12.63 16.25
CA LYS A 74 -37.68 -12.75 15.80
C LYS A 74 -38.57 -11.55 16.26
N LEU A 75 -39.54 -11.20 15.40
CA LEU A 75 -40.83 -10.50 15.63
C LEU A 75 -40.93 -8.98 15.90
N GLU A 76 -41.99 -8.39 15.31
CA GLU A 76 -42.32 -6.95 15.22
C GLU A 76 -43.52 -6.52 16.10
N LYS A 77 -43.75 -5.20 16.22
CA LYS A 77 -45.10 -4.57 16.19
C LYS A 77 -45.04 -3.05 15.88
N SER A 78 -46.11 -2.51 15.28
CA SER A 78 -46.26 -1.14 14.74
C SER A 78 -47.51 -0.42 15.35
N PHE A 79 -47.91 0.85 15.10
CA PHE A 79 -47.65 1.79 13.99
C PHE A 79 -47.12 3.21 14.43
N PRO A 80 -47.71 4.40 14.15
CA PRO A 80 -47.00 5.33 13.25
C PRO A 80 -46.85 6.82 13.65
N ASP A 81 -45.91 7.47 12.95
CA ASP A 81 -45.85 8.87 12.44
C ASP A 81 -45.93 10.10 13.38
N ALA A 82 -44.89 10.95 13.31
CA ALA A 82 -44.96 12.40 13.08
C ALA A 82 -43.56 13.06 13.15
N GLY A 83 -43.27 14.02 12.24
CA GLY A 83 -42.17 15.00 12.41
C GLY A 83 -41.03 14.91 11.41
N ARG A 84 -41.13 15.68 10.32
CA ARG A 84 -40.09 15.81 9.29
C ARG A 84 -39.55 17.24 9.29
N GLU A 85 -38.33 17.43 9.77
CA GLU A 85 -37.54 18.67 9.66
C GLU A 85 -36.32 18.44 8.76
N PRO A 86 -35.75 19.48 8.12
CA PRO A 86 -34.98 19.31 6.90
C PRO A 86 -33.57 18.78 7.15
N SER A 87 -33.28 17.61 6.56
CA SER A 87 -31.93 17.08 6.45
C SER A 87 -31.04 18.04 5.66
N SER A 88 -30.00 18.57 6.30
CA SER A 88 -28.90 19.22 5.58
C SER A 88 -28.25 18.19 4.66
N ALA A 89 -28.15 18.50 3.37
CA ALA A 89 -27.55 17.62 2.39
C ALA A 89 -26.04 17.49 2.66
N VAL A 90 -25.65 16.52 3.48
CA VAL A 90 -24.26 16.12 3.65
C VAL A 90 -23.81 15.52 2.32
N SER A 91 -22.92 16.23 1.62
CA SER A 91 -22.25 15.71 0.44
C SER A 91 -21.40 14.50 0.85
N THR A 92 -21.82 13.30 0.48
CA THR A 92 -21.04 12.07 0.69
C THR A 92 -19.76 12.15 -0.14
N VAL A 93 -18.64 12.47 0.53
CA VAL A 93 -17.32 12.56 -0.10
C VAL A 93 -16.82 11.13 -0.33
N ASP A 94 -17.10 10.56 -1.49
CA ASP A 94 -16.75 9.16 -1.81
C ASP A 94 -15.24 8.91 -1.78
N MET A 95 -14.43 9.89 -2.19
CA MET A 95 -12.97 9.86 -2.13
C MET A 95 -12.41 11.18 -1.59
N PRO A 96 -11.34 11.17 -0.78
CA PRO A 96 -10.66 12.37 -0.30
C PRO A 96 -10.20 13.30 -1.43
N PRO A 97 -10.04 14.61 -1.14
CA PRO A 97 -9.45 15.54 -2.09
C PRO A 97 -8.02 15.09 -2.48
N PRO A 98 -7.62 15.27 -3.75
CA PRO A 98 -6.27 14.94 -4.18
C PRO A 98 -5.25 15.85 -3.49
N LEU A 99 -4.15 15.27 -3.01
CA LEU A 99 -3.05 16.02 -2.41
C LEU A 99 -2.46 17.01 -3.44
N PRO A 100 -2.36 18.32 -3.15
CA PRO A 100 -1.65 19.24 -4.03
C PRO A 100 -0.18 18.83 -4.15
N LEU A 101 0.31 18.71 -5.38
CA LEU A 101 1.74 18.44 -5.65
C LEU A 101 2.38 19.69 -6.25
N PRO A 102 3.61 20.06 -5.87
CA PRO A 102 4.34 21.17 -6.48
C PRO A 102 4.65 20.92 -7.96
N LYS A 103 5.02 21.98 -8.68
CA LYS A 103 5.38 21.88 -10.10
C LYS A 103 6.83 21.40 -10.27
N PRO A 104 7.19 20.87 -11.45
CA PRO A 104 8.60 20.69 -11.81
C PRO A 104 9.42 21.97 -11.58
N GLY A 105 10.52 21.83 -10.85
CA GLY A 105 11.39 22.92 -10.39
C GLY A 105 11.13 23.39 -8.96
N ASP A 106 9.93 23.18 -8.40
CA ASP A 106 9.59 23.58 -7.03
C ASP A 106 10.21 22.64 -5.98
N LEU A 107 10.30 23.13 -4.74
CA LEU A 107 10.78 22.40 -3.56
C LEU A 107 9.61 21.94 -2.67
N MET A 108 9.82 20.85 -1.94
CA MET A 108 8.86 20.27 -1.00
C MET A 108 9.57 19.66 0.20
N ASP A 109 9.20 20.07 1.41
CA ASP A 109 9.66 19.37 2.63
C ASP A 109 8.91 18.04 2.76
N ILE A 110 9.65 16.94 2.90
CA ILE A 110 9.09 15.58 2.94
C ILE A 110 9.69 14.73 4.05
N TYR A 111 9.00 13.64 4.36
CA TYR A 111 9.50 12.50 5.13
C TYR A 111 9.44 11.23 4.28
N VAL A 112 10.54 10.47 4.21
CA VAL A 112 10.55 9.18 3.49
C VAL A 112 10.06 8.09 4.44
N SER A 113 8.82 7.64 4.27
CA SER A 113 8.17 6.70 5.20
C SER A 113 8.59 5.25 4.98
N VAL A 114 8.84 4.86 3.72
CA VAL A 114 9.27 3.52 3.30
C VAL A 114 10.14 3.63 2.05
N ALA A 115 11.27 2.91 1.98
CA ALA A 115 12.15 2.92 0.81
C ALA A 115 12.47 1.50 0.32
N CYS A 116 12.01 1.15 -0.89
CA CYS A 116 12.35 -0.15 -1.48
C CYS A 116 13.74 -0.09 -2.13
N HIS A 117 13.90 0.83 -3.09
CA HIS A 117 15.11 1.09 -3.90
C HIS A 117 14.97 2.47 -4.57
N PRO A 118 16.01 3.09 -5.16
CA PRO A 118 15.93 4.45 -5.71
C PRO A 118 14.81 4.69 -6.74
N GLY A 119 14.43 3.67 -7.52
CA GLY A 119 13.29 3.75 -8.46
C GLY A 119 11.87 3.71 -7.84
N HIS A 120 11.75 3.43 -6.54
CA HIS A 120 10.48 3.29 -5.83
C HIS A 120 10.64 3.42 -4.30
N PHE A 121 10.17 4.53 -3.76
CA PHE A 121 10.00 4.78 -2.33
C PHE A 121 8.72 5.61 -2.11
N ILE A 122 8.32 5.75 -0.85
CA ILE A 122 7.13 6.49 -0.45
C ILE A 122 7.57 7.71 0.35
N VAL A 123 6.99 8.87 0.02
CA VAL A 123 7.20 10.12 0.74
C VAL A 123 5.88 10.67 1.25
N GLN A 124 5.93 11.37 2.37
CA GLN A 124 4.82 12.09 3.00
C GLN A 124 5.19 13.58 3.08
N PRO A 125 4.25 14.52 2.87
CA PRO A 125 4.51 15.95 3.08
C PRO A 125 4.86 16.21 4.56
N TRP A 126 6.00 16.87 4.82
CA TRP A 126 6.47 17.10 6.19
C TRP A 126 5.48 17.96 6.99
N ASN A 127 4.89 18.97 6.35
CA ASN A 127 3.90 19.88 6.93
C ASN A 127 2.57 19.21 7.29
N GLU A 128 2.24 18.06 6.69
CA GLU A 128 1.00 17.31 6.95
C GLU A 128 1.16 16.20 7.99
N LEU A 129 2.39 15.89 8.45
CA LEU A 129 2.62 14.80 9.41
C LEU A 129 1.79 14.93 10.69
N ASN A 130 1.65 16.13 11.24
CA ASN A 130 0.82 16.38 12.42
C ASN A 130 -0.67 16.11 12.16
N ASN A 131 -1.16 16.43 10.97
CA ASN A 131 -2.54 16.15 10.57
C ASN A 131 -2.76 14.63 10.37
N LEU A 132 -1.74 13.92 9.86
CA LEU A 132 -1.75 12.47 9.77
C LEU A 132 -1.74 11.80 11.16
N TYR A 133 -0.90 12.26 12.09
CA TYR A 133 -0.87 11.72 13.46
C TYR A 133 -2.23 11.91 14.15
N ALA A 134 -2.81 13.11 14.09
CA ALA A 134 -4.15 13.37 14.63
C ALA A 134 -5.21 12.46 14.01
N LEU A 135 -5.18 12.25 12.69
CA LEU A 135 -6.08 11.33 12.00
C LEU A 135 -5.94 9.88 12.48
N MET A 136 -4.71 9.39 12.69
CA MET A 136 -4.51 8.02 13.21
C MET A 136 -5.06 7.91 14.64
N GLU A 137 -4.78 8.88 15.52
CA GLU A 137 -5.32 8.91 16.89
C GLU A 137 -6.86 8.92 16.92
N GLU A 138 -7.50 9.77 16.11
CA GLU A 138 -8.97 9.82 15.99
C GLU A 138 -9.54 8.49 15.46
N MET A 139 -8.89 7.87 14.47
CA MET A 139 -9.31 6.56 13.94
C MET A 139 -9.18 5.47 15.00
N ILE A 140 -8.10 5.43 15.80
CA ILE A 140 -7.94 4.47 16.90
C ILE A 140 -9.04 4.66 17.93
N LEU A 141 -9.30 5.90 18.38
CA LEU A 141 -10.30 6.22 19.40
C LEU A 141 -11.72 5.85 18.96
N TYR A 142 -12.05 6.06 17.68
CA TYR A 142 -13.34 5.69 17.09
C TYR A 142 -13.48 4.18 16.90
N TYR A 143 -12.62 3.57 16.09
CA TYR A 143 -12.79 2.19 15.65
C TYR A 143 -12.50 1.15 16.75
N SER A 144 -11.75 1.51 17.81
CA SER A 144 -11.58 0.63 18.97
C SER A 144 -12.82 0.55 19.89
N ARG A 145 -13.82 1.42 19.66
CA ARG A 145 -15.11 1.44 20.38
C ARG A 145 -16.30 1.13 19.48
N ALA A 146 -16.11 1.14 18.16
CA ALA A 146 -17.15 0.90 17.18
C ALA A 146 -17.56 -0.58 17.15
N GLU A 147 -18.87 -0.83 17.11
CA GLU A 147 -19.41 -2.18 16.85
C GLU A 147 -18.97 -2.68 15.46
N GLU A 148 -18.59 -3.96 15.37
CA GLU A 148 -18.24 -4.59 14.10
C GLU A 148 -19.46 -4.68 13.18
N LYS A 149 -19.53 -3.79 12.18
CA LYS A 149 -20.59 -3.80 11.17
C LYS A 149 -20.21 -4.75 10.02
N PRO A 150 -21.06 -5.71 9.65
CA PRO A 150 -20.89 -6.49 8.43
C PRO A 150 -20.77 -5.55 7.23
N VAL A 151 -19.71 -5.71 6.44
CA VAL A 151 -19.42 -4.85 5.30
C VAL A 151 -19.21 -5.66 4.03
N THR A 152 -19.86 -5.25 2.95
CA THR A 152 -19.58 -5.79 1.61
C THR A 152 -18.23 -5.26 1.14
N ILE A 153 -17.28 -6.17 0.92
CA ILE A 153 -15.95 -5.82 0.46
C ILE A 153 -15.89 -5.81 -1.07
N GLU A 154 -15.53 -4.65 -1.62
CA GLU A 154 -15.32 -4.42 -3.04
C GLU A 154 -13.85 -4.10 -3.32
N LYS A 155 -13.34 -4.60 -4.45
CA LYS A 155 -12.01 -4.25 -4.94
C LYS A 155 -11.98 -2.79 -5.40
N ASN A 156 -10.87 -2.10 -5.13
CA ASN A 156 -10.63 -0.69 -5.40
C ASN A 156 -11.56 0.29 -4.64
N LYS A 157 -12.20 -0.14 -3.55
CA LYS A 157 -12.94 0.74 -2.62
C LYS A 157 -12.16 1.02 -1.34
N LEU A 158 -12.55 2.10 -0.67
CA LEU A 158 -11.90 2.71 0.49
C LEU A 158 -12.52 2.22 1.81
N TYR A 159 -11.68 1.80 2.75
CA TYR A 159 -12.09 1.26 4.06
C TYR A 159 -11.13 1.68 5.17
N ALA A 160 -11.54 1.50 6.43
CA ALA A 160 -10.64 1.45 7.57
C ALA A 160 -10.22 0.00 7.81
N ALA A 161 -8.95 -0.26 8.11
CA ALA A 161 -8.46 -1.59 8.46
C ALA A 161 -7.55 -1.59 9.69
N LYS A 162 -7.75 -2.56 10.59
CA LYS A 162 -6.89 -2.77 11.76
C LYS A 162 -5.66 -3.59 11.41
N ILE A 163 -4.47 -3.00 11.51
CA ILE A 163 -3.18 -3.64 11.23
C ILE A 163 -2.32 -3.51 12.49
N GLY A 164 -1.97 -4.64 13.10
CA GLY A 164 -1.51 -4.65 14.49
C GLY A 164 -2.60 -4.13 15.43
N ASP A 165 -2.27 -3.14 16.23
CA ASP A 165 -3.20 -2.42 17.13
C ASP A 165 -3.73 -1.09 16.56
N GLU A 166 -3.16 -0.66 15.44
CA GLU A 166 -3.43 0.61 14.76
C GLU A 166 -4.53 0.50 13.69
N TRP A 167 -5.14 1.63 13.32
CA TRP A 167 -6.18 1.71 12.29
C TRP A 167 -5.78 2.62 11.13
N TYR A 168 -5.82 2.08 9.91
CA TYR A 168 -5.34 2.76 8.70
C TYR A 168 -6.43 2.95 7.67
N ARG A 169 -6.31 4.01 6.85
CA ARG A 169 -7.09 4.18 5.62
C ARG A 169 -6.49 3.28 4.54
N VAL A 170 -7.29 2.38 3.99
CA VAL A 170 -6.83 1.40 3.02
C VAL A 170 -7.72 1.30 1.79
N ILE A 171 -7.11 0.95 0.65
CA ILE A 171 -7.82 0.51 -0.55
C ILE A 171 -7.63 -1.00 -0.73
N ILE A 172 -8.71 -1.74 -1.01
CA ILE A 172 -8.64 -3.18 -1.24
C ILE A 172 -8.11 -3.45 -2.65
N LYS A 173 -6.86 -3.92 -2.77
CA LYS A 173 -6.26 -4.26 -4.07
C LYS A 173 -6.61 -5.71 -4.50
N GLY A 174 -6.96 -6.61 -3.57
CA GLY A 174 -7.40 -7.97 -3.89
C GLY A 174 -8.14 -8.69 -2.77
N ILE A 175 -9.02 -9.63 -3.15
CA ILE A 175 -9.80 -10.48 -2.24
C ILE A 175 -9.31 -11.92 -2.41
N LEU A 176 -8.89 -12.57 -1.33
CA LEU A 176 -8.34 -13.93 -1.34
C LEU A 176 -9.37 -14.95 -0.85
N ARG A 177 -9.32 -16.17 -1.40
CA ARG A 177 -10.29 -17.26 -1.11
C ARG A 177 -10.35 -17.71 0.34
N ASN A 178 -9.32 -17.38 1.14
CA ASN A 178 -9.19 -17.76 2.56
C ASN A 178 -9.68 -16.66 3.53
N GLY A 179 -10.44 -15.67 3.06
CA GLY A 179 -10.96 -14.57 3.90
C GLY A 179 -9.93 -13.51 4.28
N PHE A 180 -8.78 -13.49 3.58
CA PHE A 180 -7.81 -12.41 3.65
C PHE A 180 -7.99 -11.42 2.48
N LEU A 181 -7.58 -10.19 2.72
CA LEU A 181 -7.62 -9.09 1.77
C LEU A 181 -6.21 -8.57 1.57
N SER A 182 -5.80 -8.38 0.32
CA SER A 182 -4.61 -7.60 -0.01
C SER A 182 -5.02 -6.13 -0.02
N VAL A 183 -4.39 -5.35 0.85
CA VAL A 183 -4.70 -3.93 1.04
C VAL A 183 -3.47 -3.07 0.75
N TYR A 184 -3.71 -1.79 0.47
CA TYR A 184 -2.69 -0.77 0.37
C TYR A 184 -3.00 0.35 1.36
N GLU A 185 -2.07 0.63 2.28
CA GLU A 185 -2.14 1.75 3.23
C GLU A 185 -1.96 3.06 2.47
N LEU A 186 -3.00 3.87 2.40
CA LEU A 186 -3.03 5.07 1.55
C LEU A 186 -2.19 6.23 2.11
N ASP A 187 -1.80 6.14 3.38
CA ASP A 187 -1.00 7.17 4.05
C ASP A 187 0.48 6.79 4.20
N TYR A 188 0.81 5.49 4.24
CA TYR A 188 2.20 4.99 4.40
C TYR A 188 2.72 4.23 3.18
N GLY A 189 1.88 3.95 2.19
CA GLY A 189 2.24 3.33 0.91
C GLY A 189 2.67 1.87 1.00
N LYS A 190 2.27 1.16 2.06
CA LYS A 190 2.60 -0.25 2.28
C LYS A 190 1.52 -1.17 1.72
N HIS A 191 1.94 -2.39 1.37
CA HIS A 191 1.04 -3.49 1.02
C HIS A 191 0.99 -4.51 2.15
N GLU A 192 -0.23 -4.79 2.63
CA GLU A 192 -0.45 -5.69 3.76
C GLU A 192 -1.54 -6.73 3.48
N PHE A 193 -1.59 -7.77 4.33
CA PHE A 193 -2.63 -8.80 4.30
C PHE A 193 -3.44 -8.80 5.60
N VAL A 194 -4.70 -8.37 5.51
CA VAL A 194 -5.62 -8.30 6.66
C VAL A 194 -6.73 -9.34 6.52
N SER A 195 -7.27 -9.82 7.65
CA SER A 195 -8.52 -10.58 7.63
C SER A 195 -9.68 -9.66 7.27
N ILE A 196 -10.67 -10.15 6.52
CA ILE A 196 -11.92 -9.43 6.24
C ILE A 196 -12.62 -8.93 7.52
N ARG A 197 -12.47 -9.64 8.64
CA ARG A 197 -13.03 -9.25 9.95
C ARG A 197 -12.37 -8.01 10.57
N LYS A 198 -11.18 -7.62 10.08
CA LYS A 198 -10.45 -6.44 10.54
C LYS A 198 -10.70 -5.20 9.67
N VAL A 199 -11.71 -5.23 8.80
CA VAL A 199 -12.03 -4.13 7.88
C VAL A 199 -13.43 -3.60 8.17
N GLN A 200 -13.56 -2.27 8.22
CA GLN A 200 -14.81 -1.56 8.44
C GLN A 200 -14.99 -0.43 7.41
N PRO A 201 -16.22 0.06 7.16
CA PRO A 201 -16.44 1.24 6.32
C PRO A 201 -15.65 2.45 6.83
N LEU A 202 -14.96 3.19 5.95
CA LEU A 202 -14.29 4.43 6.33
C LEU A 202 -15.31 5.55 6.52
N LEU A 203 -15.37 6.15 7.72
CA LEU A 203 -16.27 7.26 8.03
C LEU A 203 -15.87 8.52 7.23
N ASP A 204 -16.86 9.29 6.77
CA ASP A 204 -16.65 10.47 5.92
C ASP A 204 -15.75 11.54 6.56
N THR A 205 -15.78 11.69 7.90
CA THR A 205 -14.86 12.59 8.64
C THR A 205 -13.39 12.26 8.36
N PHE A 206 -13.04 10.98 8.28
CA PHE A 206 -11.68 10.49 8.00
C PHE A 206 -11.29 10.58 6.51
N ARG A 207 -12.20 11.07 5.65
CA ARG A 207 -11.95 11.34 4.22
C ARG A 207 -11.56 12.79 3.94
N ARG A 208 -11.47 13.66 4.96
CA ARG A 208 -11.18 15.09 4.77
C ARG A 208 -9.72 15.37 4.44
N LEU A 209 -8.79 14.68 5.09
CA LEU A 209 -7.35 14.78 4.80
C LEU A 209 -7.05 14.09 3.46
N PRO A 210 -6.28 14.68 2.53
CA PRO A 210 -5.75 13.95 1.38
C PRO A 210 -4.98 12.69 1.79
N PHE A 211 -4.80 11.74 0.87
CA PHE A 211 -3.91 10.60 1.11
C PHE A 211 -2.45 11.04 1.14
N GLN A 212 -1.71 10.58 2.16
CA GLN A 212 -0.38 11.10 2.47
C GLN A 212 0.77 10.33 1.80
N ALA A 213 0.53 9.12 1.28
CA ALA A 213 1.55 8.37 0.55
C ALA A 213 1.69 8.87 -0.88
N ILE A 214 2.81 9.55 -1.19
CA ILE A 214 3.22 9.85 -2.55
C ILE A 214 4.25 8.81 -2.99
N THR A 215 4.01 8.13 -4.11
CA THR A 215 5.05 7.27 -4.72
C THR A 215 6.11 8.14 -5.37
N ALA A 216 7.39 7.87 -5.10
CA ALA A 216 8.52 8.65 -5.58
C ALA A 216 9.58 7.78 -6.29
N GLN A 217 10.40 8.45 -7.10
CA GLN A 217 11.63 7.94 -7.70
C GLN A 217 12.71 9.00 -7.62
N LEU A 218 13.94 8.56 -7.39
CA LEU A 218 15.11 9.42 -7.31
C LEU A 218 15.50 9.88 -8.72
N ALA A 219 15.59 11.19 -8.91
CA ALA A 219 16.12 11.83 -10.11
C ALA A 219 17.65 11.66 -10.18
N GLY A 220 18.24 11.98 -11.34
CA GLY A 220 19.70 11.93 -11.57
C GLY A 220 20.32 10.53 -11.70
N VAL A 221 19.76 9.50 -11.05
CA VAL A 221 20.32 8.13 -11.08
C VAL A 221 19.62 7.26 -12.13
N LYS A 222 20.38 6.76 -13.11
CA LYS A 222 19.87 5.88 -14.18
C LYS A 222 20.28 4.43 -13.92
N ASN A 223 19.29 3.57 -13.69
CA ASN A 223 19.49 2.11 -13.71
C ASN A 223 18.22 1.39 -14.19
N GLN A 224 18.39 0.30 -14.95
CA GLN A 224 17.28 -0.57 -15.38
C GLN A 224 16.90 -1.60 -14.30
N GLN A 225 17.85 -2.04 -13.47
CA GLN A 225 17.63 -2.98 -12.37
C GLN A 225 18.51 -2.63 -11.16
N TRP A 226 17.91 -2.43 -10.00
CA TRP A 226 18.63 -2.14 -8.75
C TRP A 226 19.11 -3.44 -8.11
N SER A 227 20.40 -3.54 -7.78
CA SER A 227 20.93 -4.65 -7.00
C SER A 227 20.40 -4.64 -5.56
N GLU A 228 20.55 -5.75 -4.84
CA GLU A 228 20.10 -5.84 -3.44
C GLU A 228 20.90 -4.87 -2.55
N GLU A 229 22.22 -4.78 -2.79
CA GLU A 229 23.17 -3.93 -2.08
C GLU A 229 22.84 -2.45 -2.31
N ALA A 230 22.65 -2.02 -3.56
CA ALA A 230 22.26 -0.65 -3.89
C ALA A 230 20.89 -0.28 -3.30
N SER A 231 19.97 -1.24 -3.22
CA SER A 231 18.66 -1.07 -2.60
C SER A 231 18.74 -0.91 -1.08
N ILE A 232 19.63 -1.67 -0.42
CA ILE A 232 19.90 -1.59 1.02
C ILE A 232 20.61 -0.27 1.37
N VAL A 233 21.65 0.11 0.62
CA VAL A 233 22.39 1.38 0.81
C VAL A 233 21.43 2.56 0.71
N PHE A 234 20.61 2.62 -0.34
CA PHE A 234 19.60 3.67 -0.48
C PHE A 234 18.61 3.68 0.69
N ARG A 235 18.06 2.53 1.09
CA ARG A 235 17.11 2.45 2.20
C ARG A 235 17.71 2.95 3.52
N ASN A 236 18.94 2.56 3.85
CA ASN A 236 19.63 3.02 5.06
C ASN A 236 19.94 4.53 5.01
N LEU A 237 20.18 5.05 3.81
CA LEU A 237 20.42 6.47 3.59
C LEU A 237 19.14 7.30 3.76
N VAL A 238 17.98 6.86 3.25
CA VAL A 238 16.75 7.69 3.23
C VAL A 238 15.61 7.29 4.15
N GLU A 239 15.43 6.02 4.53
CA GLU A 239 14.19 5.61 5.21
C GLU A 239 14.09 6.22 6.62
N LYS A 240 12.89 6.71 6.96
CA LYS A 240 12.52 7.34 8.24
C LYS A 240 13.27 8.64 8.54
N LYS A 241 13.54 9.44 7.51
CA LYS A 241 14.24 10.73 7.63
C LYS A 241 13.52 11.86 6.87
N PRO A 242 13.64 13.12 7.34
CA PRO A 242 13.26 14.31 6.58
C PRO A 242 14.22 14.59 5.43
N PHE A 243 13.71 15.14 4.32
CA PHE A 243 14.51 15.72 3.22
C PHE A 243 13.78 16.89 2.59
N VAL A 244 14.53 17.73 1.88
CA VAL A 244 13.95 18.61 0.86
C VAL A 244 13.93 17.86 -0.46
N ALA A 245 12.75 17.72 -1.05
CA ALA A 245 12.51 17.14 -2.36
C ALA A 245 12.44 18.24 -3.42
N GLN A 246 13.33 18.22 -4.41
CA GLN A 246 13.22 19.07 -5.60
C GLN A 246 12.55 18.29 -6.72
N ILE A 247 11.36 18.73 -7.12
CA ILE A 247 10.52 18.00 -8.09
C ILE A 247 11.11 18.12 -9.50
N GLU A 248 11.51 17.00 -10.09
CA GLU A 248 11.93 16.93 -11.50
C GLU A 248 10.70 16.73 -12.41
N ALA A 249 9.77 15.87 -12.02
CA ALA A 249 8.55 15.59 -12.76
C ALA A 249 7.41 15.11 -11.85
N VAL A 250 6.17 15.37 -12.26
CA VAL A 250 4.96 14.74 -11.71
C VAL A 250 4.33 13.90 -12.81
N ASN A 251 4.26 12.59 -12.59
CA ASN A 251 3.64 11.63 -13.50
C ASN A 251 2.21 11.35 -13.02
N ASP A 252 1.25 11.82 -13.80
CA ASP A 252 -0.17 11.56 -13.54
C ASP A 252 -0.55 10.09 -13.78
N SER A 253 -1.68 9.69 -13.19
CA SER A 253 -2.23 8.34 -13.25
C SER A 253 -3.76 8.41 -13.32
N THR A 254 -4.41 7.33 -13.74
CA THR A 254 -5.89 7.23 -13.84
C THR A 254 -6.58 7.61 -12.52
N ASN A 255 -5.95 7.27 -11.38
CA ASN A 255 -6.39 7.71 -10.07
C ASN A 255 -5.45 8.80 -9.54
N SER A 256 -6.02 9.85 -8.95
CA SER A 256 -5.27 11.00 -8.43
C SER A 256 -4.35 10.69 -7.22
N TRP A 257 -4.50 9.53 -6.60
CA TRP A 257 -3.64 9.03 -5.52
C TRP A 257 -2.59 8.01 -5.99
N ASP A 258 -2.71 7.48 -7.22
CA ASP A 258 -1.70 6.61 -7.82
C ASP A 258 -0.68 7.45 -8.64
N ARG A 259 -0.63 8.78 -8.45
CA ARG A 259 0.36 9.69 -9.05
C ARG A 259 1.76 9.44 -8.48
N LYS A 260 2.79 9.63 -9.31
CA LYS A 260 4.19 9.41 -8.95
C LYS A 260 5.03 10.66 -9.20
N ILE A 261 5.86 11.06 -8.24
CA ILE A 261 6.87 12.09 -8.44
C ILE A 261 8.21 11.48 -8.87
N VAL A 262 8.98 12.24 -9.65
CA VAL A 262 10.41 12.05 -9.84
C VAL A 262 11.08 13.25 -9.20
N THR A 263 12.03 13.02 -8.29
CA THR A 263 12.55 14.06 -7.41
C THR A 263 14.01 13.84 -7.06
N PHE A 264 14.79 14.92 -7.00
CA PHE A 264 16.04 14.89 -6.24
C PHE A 264 15.71 14.90 -4.75
N LEU A 265 16.57 14.31 -3.94
CA LEU A 265 16.51 14.38 -2.48
C LEU A 265 17.75 15.08 -1.97
N VAL A 266 17.54 16.08 -1.11
CA VAL A 266 18.58 16.89 -0.48
C VAL A 266 18.43 16.77 1.03
N ASP A 267 19.48 16.31 1.70
CA ASP A 267 19.59 16.31 3.15
C ASP A 267 20.18 17.65 3.59
N THR A 268 19.37 18.45 4.28
CA THR A 268 19.71 19.77 4.80
C THR A 268 19.88 19.76 6.32
N SER A 269 20.14 18.59 6.93
CA SER A 269 20.31 18.44 8.39
C SER A 269 21.59 19.07 8.94
N LEU A 270 22.57 19.35 8.07
CA LEU A 270 23.81 20.05 8.42
C LEU A 270 23.73 21.52 7.99
N PRO A 271 24.01 22.49 8.89
CA PRO A 271 23.71 23.92 8.67
C PRO A 271 24.56 24.62 7.59
N HIS A 272 25.53 23.93 6.99
CA HIS A 272 26.49 24.48 6.04
C HIS A 272 26.73 23.61 4.80
N ILE A 273 26.08 22.44 4.70
CA ILE A 273 26.32 21.46 3.62
C ILE A 273 25.00 20.77 3.27
N ASP A 274 24.47 21.12 2.10
CA ASP A 274 23.36 20.41 1.48
C ASP A 274 23.87 19.13 0.80
N THR A 275 23.38 17.98 1.26
CA THR A 275 23.89 16.67 0.87
C THR A 275 22.94 16.01 -0.13
N TRP A 276 23.36 15.93 -1.39
CA TRP A 276 22.53 15.45 -2.50
C TRP A 276 22.57 13.91 -2.62
N ILE A 277 21.47 13.25 -2.24
CA ILE A 277 21.40 11.79 -2.11
C ILE A 277 21.73 11.04 -3.41
N HIS A 278 21.40 11.63 -4.56
CA HIS A 278 21.65 11.03 -5.88
C HIS A 278 23.14 10.89 -6.23
N ASP A 279 24.01 11.73 -5.68
CA ASP A 279 25.47 11.61 -5.88
C ASP A 279 26.03 10.37 -5.19
N PHE A 280 25.66 10.16 -3.92
CA PHE A 280 26.07 8.98 -3.14
C PHE A 280 25.59 7.68 -3.79
N VAL A 281 24.31 7.61 -4.17
CA VAL A 281 23.76 6.43 -4.85
C VAL A 281 24.48 6.17 -6.17
N SER A 282 24.80 7.21 -6.95
CA SER A 282 25.53 7.07 -8.22
C SER A 282 26.96 6.58 -8.01
N GLN A 283 27.65 7.03 -6.98
CA GLN A 283 28.99 6.57 -6.61
C GLN A 283 28.97 5.08 -6.22
N SER A 284 28.06 4.67 -5.32
CA SER A 284 27.94 3.27 -4.91
C SER A 284 27.63 2.32 -6.07
N LEU A 285 26.78 2.72 -7.02
CA LEU A 285 26.52 1.92 -8.24
C LEU A 285 27.81 1.67 -9.05
N VAL A 286 28.69 2.66 -9.17
CA VAL A 286 29.96 2.54 -9.91
C VAL A 286 30.96 1.64 -9.17
N GLU A 287 30.91 1.60 -7.84
CA GLU A 287 31.72 0.70 -7.03
C GLU A 287 31.26 -0.76 -7.18
N PHE A 288 29.96 -1.03 -7.07
CA PHE A 288 29.40 -2.36 -7.29
C PHE A 288 29.67 -2.88 -8.71
N SER A 289 29.57 -2.02 -9.73
CA SER A 289 29.84 -2.38 -11.13
C SER A 289 31.31 -2.71 -11.44
N LYS A 290 32.22 -2.60 -10.48
CA LYS A 290 33.64 -2.97 -10.60
C LYS A 290 33.99 -4.26 -9.84
N GLY A 291 33.03 -4.86 -9.14
CA GLY A 291 33.21 -6.07 -8.32
C GLY A 291 32.77 -7.39 -8.98
N ASP A 292 32.12 -7.30 -10.15
CA ASP A 292 31.61 -8.43 -10.96
C ASP A 292 32.54 -8.81 -12.12
#